data_AF-A0A516GJ04-F1
#
_entry.id   AF-A0A516GJ04-F1
#
_cell.length_a   1.000
_cell.length_b   1.000
_cell.length_c   1.000
_cell.angle_alpha   90.00
_cell.angle_beta   90.00
_cell.angle_gamma   90.00
#
_symmetry.space_group_name_H-M   'P 1'
#
loop_
_entity.id
_entity.type
_entity.pdbx_description
1 polymer ?
#
loop_
_entity_poly.entity_id
_entity_poly.type
_entity_poly.pdbx_seq_one_letter_code
_entity_poly.pdbx_strand_id
1 'polypeptide(L)'
;MLLVWVMILSDWSVLNVSFGDFLLVGIVLLLLSNVPIDFSKKQQQLFIISTSSIILITLLAYITGPADMNIKLLLFSNVKLMFYIGTVMMIYNYISSRGLKPKFVRINTYMSLLVIAIGIVIIYFILTDQLDILHKTWYFTRIDDRSYHLGSSDIIRMRSLFAEPAHLGFYLNISLYFVLKQRNKYWLVYAVLISIGIVLTLSYSMIMIGSWLIMSTIAKHVKLSQFKWDGRYLIVVAVMLLIALIFGEFLYEAIYIRTLNILSGEDGSAIARLMGSWQQIDSGYLLFGVGAAHSTNITNMYAYALSDFGIIGLLGLLAGTGIIFTFGLREGVFFTLMNISKGGYLNPLFWLFILVIGLTNFNHKHTNRDGEKIWIL
;
A
#
# COMPACT_ATOMS: atom_id res chain seq x y z
N MET A 1 9.34 -14.60 -2.47
CA MET A 1 9.84 -13.80 -3.60
C MET A 1 8.69 -13.39 -4.51
N LEU A 2 7.96 -14.32 -5.12
CA LEU A 2 6.80 -14.01 -6.00
C LEU A 2 5.77 -13.05 -5.36
N LEU A 3 5.44 -13.23 -4.08
CA LEU A 3 4.51 -12.34 -3.37
C LEU A 3 4.98 -10.88 -3.32
N VAL A 4 6.29 -10.64 -3.27
CA VAL A 4 6.84 -9.27 -3.28
C VAL A 4 6.78 -8.69 -4.69
N TRP A 5 6.98 -9.53 -5.72
CA TRP A 5 6.77 -9.13 -7.11
C TRP A 5 5.31 -8.75 -7.40
N VAL A 6 4.32 -9.40 -6.78
CA VAL A 6 2.92 -8.95 -6.85
C VAL A 6 2.78 -7.50 -6.37
N MET A 7 3.44 -7.12 -5.26
CA MET A 7 3.38 -5.76 -4.75
C MET A 7 4.04 -4.76 -5.72
N ILE A 8 5.22 -5.12 -6.25
CA ILE A 8 6.02 -4.25 -7.13
C ILE A 8 5.32 -4.04 -8.49
N LEU A 9 4.69 -5.07 -9.05
CA LEU A 9 4.05 -5.04 -10.37
C LEU A 9 2.54 -4.82 -10.29
N SER A 10 2.03 -4.43 -9.11
CA SER A 10 0.60 -4.24 -8.85
C SER A 10 -0.02 -3.08 -9.63
N ASP A 11 0.80 -2.15 -10.10
CA ASP A 11 0.36 -0.94 -10.81
C ASP A 11 0.56 -1.02 -12.32
N TRP A 12 1.11 -2.14 -12.81
CA TRP A 12 1.13 -2.45 -14.22
C TRP A 12 -0.24 -3.05 -14.53
N SER A 13 -1.06 -2.34 -15.29
CA SER A 13 -2.40 -2.78 -15.64
C SER A 13 -2.59 -2.93 -17.14
N VAL A 14 -3.37 -3.93 -17.51
CA VAL A 14 -3.95 -4.11 -18.84
C VAL A 14 -5.46 -4.21 -18.62
N LEU A 15 -6.21 -3.21 -19.09
CA LEU A 15 -7.63 -3.08 -18.82
C LEU A 15 -7.91 -3.07 -17.29
N ASN A 16 -8.81 -3.93 -16.81
CA ASN A 16 -9.22 -4.03 -15.41
C ASN A 16 -8.37 -5.02 -14.57
N VAL A 17 -7.28 -5.52 -15.15
CA VAL A 17 -6.41 -6.55 -14.54
C VAL A 17 -5.00 -5.99 -14.38
N SER A 18 -4.41 -6.19 -13.21
CA SER A 18 -3.01 -5.87 -12.94
C SER A 18 -2.11 -7.07 -13.21
N PHE A 19 -0.84 -6.85 -13.53
CA PHE A 19 0.18 -7.91 -13.59
C PHE A 19 0.33 -8.63 -12.24
N GLY A 20 0.11 -7.91 -11.14
CA GLY A 20 0.01 -8.50 -9.81
C GLY A 20 -1.10 -9.56 -9.70
N ASP A 21 -2.20 -9.42 -10.43
CA ASP A 21 -3.33 -10.36 -10.40
C ASP A 21 -2.92 -11.71 -11.00
N PHE A 22 -2.27 -11.68 -12.17
CA PHE A 22 -1.77 -12.89 -12.83
C PHE A 22 -0.75 -13.63 -11.95
N LEU A 23 0.15 -12.90 -11.31
CA LEU A 23 1.10 -13.50 -10.37
C LEU A 23 0.41 -14.09 -9.13
N LEU A 24 -0.63 -13.44 -8.60
CA LEU A 24 -1.41 -14.00 -7.50
C LEU A 24 -2.12 -15.28 -7.88
N VAL A 25 -2.72 -15.35 -9.06
CA VAL A 25 -3.34 -16.59 -9.57
C VAL A 25 -2.30 -17.71 -9.63
N GLY A 26 -1.10 -17.43 -10.17
CA GLY A 26 0.00 -18.40 -10.17
C GLY A 26 0.41 -18.86 -8.76
N ILE A 27 0.52 -17.93 -7.81
CA ILE A 27 0.83 -18.26 -6.40
C ILE A 27 -0.27 -19.16 -5.81
N VAL A 28 -1.54 -18.85 -6.08
CA VAL A 28 -2.67 -19.62 -5.57
C VAL A 28 -2.66 -21.06 -6.10
N LEU A 29 -2.46 -21.23 -7.41
CA LEU A 29 -2.36 -22.55 -8.03
C LEU A 29 -1.18 -23.36 -7.47
N LEU A 30 -0.02 -22.73 -7.26
CA LEU A 30 1.13 -23.38 -6.65
C LEU A 30 0.89 -23.78 -5.20
N LEU A 31 0.17 -22.96 -4.43
CA LEU A 31 -0.17 -23.25 -3.05
C LEU A 31 -1.16 -24.41 -2.94
N LEU A 32 -2.23 -24.41 -3.75
CA LEU A 32 -3.24 -25.47 -3.77
C LEU A 32 -2.68 -26.83 -4.23
N SER A 33 -1.71 -26.84 -5.14
CA SER A 33 -1.11 -28.07 -5.66
C SER A 33 -0.08 -28.71 -4.73
N ASN A 34 0.61 -27.92 -3.89
CA ASN A 34 1.79 -28.39 -3.15
C ASN A 34 1.65 -28.35 -1.63
N VAL A 35 0.58 -27.76 -1.10
CA VAL A 35 0.46 -27.50 0.33
C VAL A 35 -0.95 -27.81 0.82
N PRO A 36 -1.12 -28.68 1.83
CA PRO A 36 -2.38 -28.76 2.55
C PRO A 36 -2.55 -27.46 3.34
N ILE A 37 -3.59 -26.68 2.99
CA ILE A 37 -3.89 -25.42 3.65
C ILE A 37 -5.17 -25.59 4.44
N ASP A 38 -5.01 -25.74 5.74
CA ASP A 38 -6.13 -25.80 6.66
C ASP A 38 -6.56 -24.38 7.05
N PHE A 39 -7.85 -24.12 6.86
CA PHE A 39 -8.49 -22.92 7.38
C PHE A 39 -9.12 -23.22 8.73
N SER A 40 -8.89 -22.35 9.71
CA SER A 40 -9.61 -22.45 10.98
C SER A 40 -11.11 -22.18 10.78
N LYS A 41 -11.97 -22.75 11.65
CA LYS A 41 -13.42 -22.51 11.60
C LYS A 41 -13.78 -21.02 11.55
N LYS A 42 -13.09 -20.18 12.34
CA LYS A 42 -13.28 -18.73 12.34
C LYS A 42 -12.94 -18.09 10.98
N GLN A 43 -11.87 -18.53 10.33
CA GLN A 43 -11.49 -18.01 9.01
C GLN A 43 -12.48 -18.45 7.93
N GLN A 44 -12.97 -19.68 8.00
CA GLN A 44 -14.03 -20.16 7.10
C GLN A 44 -15.31 -19.34 7.30
N GLN A 45 -15.72 -19.09 8.55
CA GLN A 45 -16.86 -18.22 8.86
C GLN A 45 -16.65 -16.80 8.35
N LEU A 46 -15.48 -16.21 8.58
CA LEU A 46 -15.16 -14.87 8.09
C LEU A 46 -15.19 -14.81 6.57
N PHE A 47 -14.66 -15.83 5.89
CA PHE A 47 -14.71 -15.93 4.43
C PHE A 47 -16.15 -15.99 3.95
N ILE A 48 -16.95 -16.91 4.49
CA ILE A 48 -18.37 -17.09 4.12
C ILE A 48 -19.17 -15.80 4.37
N ILE A 49 -18.99 -15.16 5.53
CA ILE A 49 -19.67 -13.90 5.86
C ILE A 49 -19.26 -12.82 4.86
N SER A 50 -17.96 -12.65 4.63
CA SER A 50 -17.45 -11.62 3.71
C SER A 50 -17.94 -11.83 2.27
N THR A 51 -17.87 -13.06 1.75
CA THR A 51 -18.33 -13.38 0.40
C THR A 51 -19.84 -13.24 0.28
N SER A 52 -20.61 -13.68 1.28
CA SER A 52 -22.07 -13.54 1.28
C SER A 52 -22.49 -12.08 1.35
N SER A 53 -21.82 -11.26 2.16
CA SER A 53 -22.04 -9.81 2.21
C SER A 53 -21.74 -9.14 0.88
N ILE A 54 -20.64 -9.50 0.20
CA ILE A 54 -20.31 -8.98 -1.13
C ILE A 54 -21.41 -9.36 -2.14
N ILE A 55 -21.84 -10.62 -2.16
CA ILE A 55 -22.94 -11.07 -3.04
C ILE A 55 -24.21 -10.29 -2.76
N LEU A 56 -24.59 -10.15 -1.49
CA LEU A 56 -25.79 -9.44 -1.09
C LEU A 56 -25.76 -7.96 -1.50
N ILE A 57 -24.66 -7.25 -1.18
CA ILE A 57 -24.48 -5.85 -1.57
C ILE A 57 -24.51 -5.70 -3.09
N THR A 58 -23.92 -6.63 -3.81
CA THR A 58 -23.94 -6.65 -5.29
C THR A 58 -25.36 -6.80 -5.84
N LEU A 59 -26.14 -7.73 -5.29
CA LEU A 59 -27.53 -7.93 -5.72
C LEU A 59 -28.36 -6.70 -5.42
N LEU A 60 -28.16 -6.08 -4.27
CA LEU A 60 -28.84 -4.84 -3.89
C LEU A 60 -28.44 -3.67 -4.80
N ALA A 61 -27.15 -3.51 -5.09
CA ALA A 61 -26.65 -2.51 -6.03
C ALA A 61 -27.18 -2.75 -7.45
N TYR A 62 -27.33 -4.00 -7.88
CA TYR A 62 -27.93 -4.32 -9.18
C TYR A 62 -29.42 -3.93 -9.25
N ILE A 63 -30.18 -4.19 -8.18
CA ILE A 63 -31.62 -3.89 -8.14
C ILE A 63 -31.87 -2.38 -8.00
N THR A 64 -31.03 -1.69 -7.23
CA THR A 64 -31.24 -0.28 -6.85
C THR A 64 -30.35 0.71 -7.61
N GLY A 65 -29.39 0.21 -8.37
CA GLY A 65 -28.35 1.00 -9.02
C GLY A 65 -28.77 1.64 -10.35
N PRO A 66 -27.80 2.24 -11.07
CA PRO A 66 -28.05 2.90 -12.35
C PRO A 66 -28.59 1.95 -13.43
N ALA A 67 -29.45 2.46 -14.31
CA ALA A 67 -30.06 1.68 -15.38
C ALA A 67 -29.05 1.19 -16.44
N ASP A 68 -27.92 1.87 -16.59
CA ASP A 68 -26.83 1.57 -17.52
C ASP A 68 -25.69 0.76 -16.89
N MET A 69 -25.91 0.16 -15.71
CA MET A 69 -24.90 -0.64 -15.01
C MET A 69 -24.37 -1.80 -15.87
N ASN A 70 -23.04 -1.92 -15.96
CA ASN A 70 -22.39 -3.00 -16.67
C ASN A 70 -22.29 -4.26 -15.79
N ILE A 71 -23.25 -5.16 -15.94
CA ILE A 71 -23.34 -6.41 -15.16
C ILE A 71 -22.06 -7.27 -15.29
N LYS A 72 -21.44 -7.32 -16.47
CA LYS A 72 -20.21 -8.10 -16.68
C LYS A 72 -19.06 -7.56 -15.83
N LEU A 73 -18.91 -6.24 -15.79
CA LEU A 73 -17.91 -5.58 -14.97
C LEU A 73 -18.17 -5.76 -13.47
N LEU A 74 -19.44 -5.66 -13.06
CA LEU A 74 -19.86 -5.88 -11.68
C LEU A 74 -19.50 -7.30 -11.22
N LEU A 75 -19.91 -8.33 -11.98
CA LEU A 75 -19.62 -9.72 -11.65
C LEU A 75 -18.12 -10.00 -11.63
N PHE A 76 -17.38 -9.51 -12.62
CA PHE A 76 -15.93 -9.65 -12.68
C PHE A 76 -15.25 -9.06 -11.43
N SER A 77 -15.63 -7.85 -11.03
CA SER A 77 -15.07 -7.14 -9.87
C SER A 77 -15.36 -7.86 -8.56
N ASN A 78 -16.54 -8.47 -8.44
CA ASN A 78 -16.91 -9.26 -7.27
C ASN A 78 -16.15 -10.59 -7.19
N VAL A 79 -16.00 -11.30 -8.30
CA VAL A 79 -15.14 -12.50 -8.35
C VAL A 79 -13.72 -12.14 -7.93
N LYS A 80 -13.21 -11.01 -8.41
CA LYS A 80 -11.88 -10.49 -8.08
C LYS A 80 -11.73 -10.17 -6.59
N LEU A 81 -12.73 -9.52 -5.98
CA LEU A 81 -12.80 -9.28 -4.54
C LEU A 81 -12.74 -10.56 -3.72
N MET A 82 -13.60 -11.52 -4.03
CA MET A 82 -13.65 -12.81 -3.33
C MET A 82 -12.33 -13.58 -3.46
N PHE A 83 -11.74 -13.55 -4.67
CA PHE A 83 -10.42 -14.11 -4.94
C PHE A 83 -9.36 -13.48 -4.03
N TYR A 84 -9.33 -12.16 -3.88
CA TYR A 84 -8.36 -11.51 -2.99
C TYR A 84 -8.53 -11.87 -1.52
N ILE A 85 -9.76 -11.88 -1.02
CA ILE A 85 -10.05 -12.24 0.38
C ILE A 85 -9.55 -13.66 0.65
N GLY A 86 -9.93 -14.62 -0.20
CA GLY A 86 -9.49 -16.02 -0.07
C GLY A 86 -7.97 -16.15 -0.17
N THR A 87 -7.35 -15.45 -1.12
CA THR A 87 -5.90 -15.47 -1.32
C THR A 87 -5.13 -14.91 -0.13
N VAL A 88 -5.58 -13.79 0.45
CA VAL A 88 -4.96 -13.21 1.66
C VAL A 88 -5.03 -14.19 2.82
N MET A 89 -6.19 -14.79 3.08
CA MET A 89 -6.33 -15.79 4.16
C MET A 89 -5.40 -16.99 3.94
N MET A 90 -5.35 -17.50 2.71
CA MET A 90 -4.53 -18.64 2.34
C MET A 90 -3.03 -18.36 2.53
N ILE A 91 -2.55 -17.21 2.04
CA ILE A 91 -1.16 -16.79 2.17
C ILE A 91 -0.82 -16.48 3.63
N TYR A 92 -1.72 -15.84 4.37
CA TYR A 92 -1.54 -15.59 5.80
C TYR A 92 -1.33 -16.90 6.56
N ASN A 93 -2.17 -17.91 6.32
CA ASN A 93 -2.06 -19.22 6.95
C ASN A 93 -0.76 -19.92 6.57
N TYR A 94 -0.39 -19.89 5.29
CA TYR A 94 0.86 -20.48 4.82
C TYR A 94 2.09 -19.86 5.50
N ILE A 95 2.16 -18.53 5.56
CA ILE A 95 3.30 -17.83 6.15
C ILE A 95 3.35 -18.04 7.67
N SER A 96 2.19 -17.98 8.33
CA SER A 96 2.10 -18.07 9.79
C SER A 96 2.37 -19.48 10.30
N SER A 97 1.75 -20.51 9.72
CA SER A 97 1.92 -21.90 10.13
C SER A 97 3.36 -22.40 9.98
N ARG A 98 4.07 -21.93 8.95
CA ARG A 98 5.46 -22.33 8.66
C ARG A 98 6.51 -21.38 9.24
N GLY A 99 6.12 -20.39 10.04
CA GLY A 99 7.06 -19.43 10.63
C GLY A 99 7.85 -18.63 9.59
N LEU A 100 7.30 -18.41 8.39
CA LEU A 100 8.01 -17.77 7.27
C LEU A 100 8.01 -16.24 7.34
N LYS A 101 7.37 -15.64 8.35
CA LYS A 101 7.30 -14.18 8.55
C LYS A 101 8.69 -13.51 8.50
N PRO A 102 9.73 -13.95 9.24
CA PRO A 102 11.06 -13.34 9.15
C PRO A 102 11.69 -13.44 7.76
N LYS A 103 11.46 -14.56 7.05
CA LYS A 103 11.95 -14.76 5.69
C LYS A 103 11.24 -13.82 4.71
N PHE A 104 9.92 -13.66 4.85
CA PHE A 104 9.14 -12.72 4.05
C PHE A 104 9.62 -11.28 4.23
N VAL A 105 9.79 -10.82 5.47
CA VAL A 105 10.29 -9.47 5.76
C VAL A 105 11.68 -9.24 5.17
N ARG A 106 12.59 -10.22 5.31
CA ARG A 106 13.93 -10.13 4.74
C ARG A 106 13.90 -9.99 3.22
N ILE A 107 13.15 -10.85 2.53
CA ILE A 107 13.00 -10.78 1.08
C ILE A 107 12.39 -9.44 0.67
N ASN A 108 11.33 -8.99 1.35
CA ASN A 108 10.70 -7.71 1.04
C ASN A 108 11.66 -6.53 1.20
N THR A 109 12.48 -6.54 2.26
CA THR A 109 13.50 -5.51 2.50
C THR A 109 14.53 -5.48 1.38
N TYR A 110 15.08 -6.64 0.97
CA TYR A 110 16.05 -6.70 -0.12
C TYR A 110 15.46 -6.27 -1.46
N MET A 111 14.23 -6.66 -1.75
CA MET A 111 13.54 -6.21 -2.95
C MET A 111 13.28 -4.69 -2.90
N SER A 112 12.94 -4.11 -1.75
CA SER A 112 12.80 -2.65 -1.62
C SER A 112 14.10 -1.93 -1.95
N LEU A 113 15.23 -2.42 -1.46
CA LEU A 113 16.55 -1.85 -1.79
C LEU A 113 16.88 -1.99 -3.28
N LEU A 114 16.57 -3.13 -3.89
CA LEU A 114 16.73 -3.34 -5.34
C LEU A 114 15.92 -2.33 -6.15
N VAL A 115 14.64 -2.14 -5.80
CA VAL A 115 13.77 -1.20 -6.51
C VAL A 115 14.24 0.25 -6.30
N ILE A 116 14.76 0.60 -5.12
CA ILE A 116 15.39 1.91 -4.91
C ILE A 116 16.63 2.07 -5.80
N ALA A 117 17.51 1.07 -5.86
CA ALA A 117 18.71 1.12 -6.69
C ALA A 117 18.37 1.30 -8.18
N ILE A 118 17.39 0.55 -8.69
CA ILE A 118 16.86 0.74 -10.05
C ILE A 118 16.38 2.18 -10.25
N GLY A 119 15.62 2.72 -9.30
CA GLY A 119 15.11 4.10 -9.38
C GLY A 119 16.22 5.15 -9.44
N ILE A 120 17.28 4.98 -8.65
CA ILE A 120 18.46 5.86 -8.66
C ILE A 120 19.18 5.81 -10.00
N VAL A 121 19.36 4.61 -10.57
CA VAL A 121 20.00 4.44 -11.89
C VAL A 121 19.19 5.14 -12.98
N ILE A 122 17.86 5.02 -12.95
CA ILE A 122 16.99 5.70 -13.91
C ILE A 122 17.11 7.22 -13.76
N ILE A 123 17.07 7.75 -12.53
CA ILE A 123 17.27 9.19 -12.29
C ILE A 123 18.62 9.65 -12.83
N TYR A 124 19.68 8.88 -12.61
CA TYR A 124 21.01 9.18 -13.13
C TYR A 124 21.03 9.28 -14.66
N PHE A 125 20.40 8.34 -15.36
CA PHE A 125 20.31 8.40 -16.83
C PHE A 125 19.54 9.62 -17.33
N ILE A 126 18.48 10.04 -16.63
CA ILE A 126 17.73 11.26 -16.99
C ILE A 126 18.61 12.50 -16.75
N LEU A 127 19.28 12.59 -15.60
CA LEU A 127 20.15 13.72 -15.25
C LEU A 127 21.38 13.86 -16.15
N THR A 128 21.82 12.78 -16.79
CA THR A 128 22.98 12.75 -17.70
C THR A 128 22.60 12.74 -19.18
N ASP A 129 21.32 12.94 -19.49
CA ASP A 129 20.77 12.93 -20.86
C ASP A 129 21.09 11.63 -21.64
N GLN A 130 21.12 10.49 -20.95
CA GLN A 130 21.40 9.16 -21.51
C GLN A 130 20.10 8.36 -21.75
N LEU A 131 19.07 9.03 -22.26
CA LEU A 131 17.74 8.44 -22.47
C LEU A 131 17.74 7.26 -23.45
N ASP A 132 18.63 7.26 -24.44
CA ASP A 132 18.77 6.14 -25.39
C ASP A 132 19.10 4.81 -24.69
N ILE A 133 19.93 4.85 -23.65
CA ILE A 133 20.30 3.65 -22.86
C ILE A 133 19.10 3.21 -22.03
N LEU A 134 18.39 4.16 -21.44
CA LEU A 134 17.17 3.90 -20.68
C LEU A 134 16.09 3.25 -21.56
N HIS A 135 15.80 3.81 -22.74
CA HIS A 135 14.80 3.28 -23.66
C HIS A 135 15.18 1.89 -24.19
N LYS A 136 16.46 1.62 -24.45
CA LYS A 136 16.94 0.29 -24.89
C LYS A 136 16.85 -0.77 -23.81
N THR A 137 17.05 -0.41 -22.54
CA THR A 137 17.08 -1.36 -21.41
C THR A 137 15.75 -1.51 -20.69
N TRP A 138 14.87 -0.51 -20.77
CA TRP A 138 13.68 -0.38 -19.92
C TRP A 138 12.39 -0.11 -20.71
N TYR A 139 12.28 -0.68 -21.92
CA TYR A 139 11.17 -0.49 -22.86
C TYR A 139 9.82 -1.12 -22.43
N PHE A 140 9.79 -1.88 -21.33
CA PHE A 140 8.68 -2.81 -21.05
C PHE A 140 7.37 -2.17 -20.62
N THR A 141 7.37 -0.92 -20.14
CA THR A 141 6.14 -0.33 -19.60
C THR A 141 5.71 0.99 -20.20
N ARG A 142 6.60 1.94 -20.53
CA ARG A 142 6.25 3.26 -21.12
C ARG A 142 7.42 3.94 -21.85
N ILE A 143 7.10 4.74 -22.87
CA ILE A 143 8.04 5.50 -23.72
C ILE A 143 8.10 6.99 -23.31
N ASP A 144 7.21 7.47 -22.43
CA ASP A 144 7.08 8.90 -22.13
C ASP A 144 7.92 9.36 -20.93
N ASP A 145 8.99 10.10 -21.23
CA ASP A 145 9.93 10.68 -20.25
C ASP A 145 9.24 11.68 -19.32
N ARG A 146 8.20 12.38 -19.79
CA ARG A 146 7.46 13.42 -19.04
C ARG A 146 6.86 12.89 -17.75
N SER A 147 6.62 11.60 -17.68
CA SER A 147 6.09 10.94 -16.49
C SER A 147 7.09 10.80 -15.33
N TYR A 148 8.38 11.08 -15.57
CA TYR A 148 9.38 11.28 -14.50
C TYR A 148 9.44 12.73 -14.00
N HIS A 149 8.84 13.69 -14.70
CA HIS A 149 8.87 15.09 -14.35
C HIS A 149 7.65 15.50 -13.52
N LEU A 150 7.82 16.45 -12.59
CA LEU A 150 6.72 17.04 -11.82
C LEU A 150 6.04 18.17 -12.63
N GLY A 151 5.14 17.80 -13.55
CA GLY A 151 4.44 18.81 -14.35
C GLY A 151 5.37 19.45 -15.40
N SER A 152 5.38 20.78 -15.49
CA SER A 152 6.24 21.53 -16.43
C SER A 152 7.61 21.93 -15.86
N SER A 153 7.93 21.54 -14.62
CA SER A 153 9.24 21.81 -14.02
C SER A 153 10.22 20.66 -14.28
N ASP A 154 11.52 20.96 -14.34
CA ASP A 154 12.62 20.00 -14.54
C ASP A 154 12.85 19.05 -13.35
N ILE A 155 11.86 18.90 -12.46
CA ILE A 155 11.95 18.11 -11.23
C ILE A 155 11.71 16.64 -11.51
N ILE A 156 12.75 15.84 -11.33
CA ILE A 156 12.71 14.40 -11.58
C ILE A 156 12.27 13.65 -10.31
N ARG A 157 11.24 12.82 -10.42
CA ARG A 157 10.67 12.01 -9.34
C ARG A 157 11.05 10.54 -9.50
N MET A 158 11.39 9.87 -8.39
CA MET A 158 11.63 8.43 -8.43
C MET A 158 10.33 7.65 -8.52
N ARG A 159 10.20 6.86 -9.60
CA ARG A 159 9.16 5.81 -9.74
C ARG A 159 9.73 4.39 -9.87
N SER A 160 10.99 4.24 -10.29
CA SER A 160 11.64 2.94 -10.50
C SER A 160 10.82 2.03 -11.44
N LEU A 161 10.48 0.81 -11.01
CA LEU A 161 9.61 -0.12 -11.72
C LEU A 161 8.13 0.27 -11.66
N PHE A 162 7.72 1.20 -10.80
CA PHE A 162 6.32 1.58 -10.66
C PHE A 162 5.90 2.58 -11.75
N ALA A 163 4.63 2.54 -12.15
CA ALA A 163 4.02 3.49 -13.07
C ALA A 163 3.94 4.90 -12.45
N GLU A 164 3.71 4.99 -11.14
CA GLU A 164 3.60 6.26 -10.41
C GLU A 164 4.52 6.34 -9.18
N PRO A 165 5.14 7.51 -8.90
CA PRO A 165 5.94 7.72 -7.69
C PRO A 165 5.19 7.42 -6.38
N ALA A 166 3.89 7.73 -6.34
CA ALA A 166 3.06 7.46 -5.16
C ALA A 166 2.87 5.96 -4.90
N HIS A 167 2.90 5.12 -5.95
CA HIS A 167 2.78 3.68 -5.83
C HIS A 167 4.06 3.06 -5.25
N LEU A 168 5.23 3.53 -5.71
CA LEU A 168 6.52 3.21 -5.10
C LEU A 168 6.55 3.64 -3.63
N GLY A 169 6.15 4.88 -3.34
CA GLY A 169 6.10 5.40 -1.96
C GLY A 169 5.18 4.59 -1.06
N PHE A 170 4.04 4.10 -1.56
CA PHE A 170 3.13 3.23 -0.82
C PHE A 170 3.81 1.90 -0.48
N TYR A 171 4.42 1.24 -1.45
CA TYR A 171 5.16 -0.01 -1.24
C TYR A 171 6.33 0.16 -0.26
N LEU A 172 7.12 1.23 -0.39
CA LEU A 172 8.24 1.51 0.50
C LEU A 172 7.78 1.82 1.93
N ASN A 173 6.63 2.49 2.12
CA ASN A 173 6.05 2.71 3.44
C ASN A 173 5.62 1.40 4.13
N ILE A 174 5.04 0.44 3.38
CA ILE A 174 4.76 -0.91 3.89
C ILE A 174 6.06 -1.60 4.33
N SER A 175 7.11 -1.47 3.52
CA SER A 175 8.41 -2.09 3.77
C SER A 175 9.12 -1.46 4.97
N LEU A 176 9.05 -0.14 5.12
CA LEU A 176 9.55 0.60 6.28
C LEU A 176 8.84 0.15 7.55
N TYR A 177 7.51 0.04 7.51
CA TYR A 177 6.71 -0.44 8.64
C TYR A 177 7.17 -1.83 9.12
N PHE A 178 7.48 -2.76 8.20
CA PHE A 178 8.05 -4.07 8.56
C PHE A 178 9.40 -3.97 9.27
N VAL A 179 10.33 -3.19 8.71
CA VAL A 179 11.68 -3.01 9.26
C VAL A 179 11.61 -2.42 10.67
N LEU A 180 10.78 -1.39 10.86
CA LEU A 180 10.59 -0.72 12.15
C LEU A 180 9.89 -1.61 13.18
N LYS A 181 9.01 -2.54 12.77
CA LYS A 181 8.33 -3.46 13.68
C LYS A 181 9.23 -4.64 14.09
N GLN A 182 9.96 -5.25 13.14
CA GLN A 182 10.77 -6.44 13.42
C GLN A 182 12.10 -6.12 14.11
N ARG A 183 12.69 -4.95 13.82
CA ARG A 183 13.96 -4.48 14.42
C ARG A 183 15.09 -5.52 14.38
N ASN A 184 15.35 -6.10 13.20
CA ASN A 184 16.51 -7.00 13.00
C ASN A 184 17.86 -6.28 13.24
N LYS A 185 18.99 -6.99 13.27
CA LYS A 185 20.33 -6.41 13.55
C LYS A 185 20.67 -5.14 12.75
N TYR A 186 20.20 -5.03 11.50
CA TYR A 186 20.51 -3.93 10.58
C TYR A 186 19.31 -3.00 10.34
N TRP A 187 18.32 -3.01 11.24
CA TRP A 187 17.05 -2.31 11.03
C TRP A 187 17.22 -0.81 10.80
N LEU A 188 18.18 -0.17 11.47
CA LEU A 188 18.42 1.26 11.33
C LEU A 188 18.94 1.60 9.92
N VAL A 189 19.88 0.80 9.41
CA VAL A 189 20.42 0.97 8.05
C VAL A 189 19.31 0.79 7.02
N TYR A 190 18.51 -0.27 7.15
CA TYR A 190 17.39 -0.51 6.25
C TYR A 190 16.32 0.57 6.33
N ALA A 191 16.02 1.06 7.54
CA ALA A 191 15.06 2.15 7.71
C ALA A 191 15.56 3.41 7.01
N VAL A 192 16.82 3.80 7.22
CA VAL A 192 17.42 4.97 6.55
C VAL A 192 17.36 4.80 5.03
N LEU A 193 17.86 3.70 4.47
CA LEU A 193 17.88 3.49 3.01
C LEU A 193 16.46 3.52 2.40
N ILE A 194 15.48 2.88 3.06
CA ILE A 194 14.09 2.90 2.61
C ILE A 194 13.49 4.31 2.71
N SER A 195 13.79 5.06 3.78
CA SER A 195 13.35 6.45 3.95
C SER A 195 13.92 7.36 2.87
N ILE A 196 15.18 7.19 2.49
CA ILE A 196 15.78 7.91 1.34
C ILE A 196 14.98 7.60 0.08
N GLY A 197 14.67 6.33 -0.16
CA GLY A 197 13.81 5.93 -1.27
C GLY A 197 12.43 6.61 -1.25
N ILE A 198 11.77 6.69 -0.09
CA ILE A 198 10.48 7.38 0.06
C ILE A 198 10.62 8.87 -0.29
N VAL A 199 11.67 9.54 0.22
CA VAL A 199 11.94 10.96 -0.04
C VAL A 199 12.18 11.23 -1.52
N LEU A 200 12.96 10.37 -2.19
CA LEU A 200 13.25 10.49 -3.62
C LEU A 200 12.03 10.27 -4.53
N THR A 201 10.92 9.70 -4.02
CA THR A 201 9.65 9.70 -4.77
C THR A 201 9.06 11.10 -4.94
N LEU A 202 9.48 12.05 -4.11
CA LEU A 202 8.94 13.42 -4.01
C LEU A 202 7.41 13.44 -3.85
N SER A 203 6.82 12.35 -3.35
CA SER A 203 5.38 12.24 -3.14
C SER A 203 5.02 12.73 -1.74
N TYR A 204 4.45 13.93 -1.65
CA TYR A 204 4.08 14.60 -0.39
C TYR A 204 3.42 13.68 0.64
N SER A 205 2.33 12.99 0.28
CA SER A 205 1.62 12.09 1.20
C SER A 205 2.49 10.93 1.68
N MET A 206 3.33 10.37 0.80
CA MET A 206 4.18 9.21 1.14
C MET A 206 5.34 9.62 2.05
N ILE A 207 5.91 10.81 1.85
CA ILE A 207 6.92 11.40 2.72
C ILE A 207 6.34 11.67 4.12
N MET A 208 5.15 12.27 4.19
CA MET A 208 4.48 12.54 5.46
C MET A 208 4.13 11.26 6.23
N ILE A 209 3.62 10.24 5.53
CA ILE A 209 3.32 8.93 6.13
C ILE A 209 4.59 8.25 6.67
N GLY A 210 5.68 8.25 5.90
CA GLY A 210 6.96 7.68 6.31
C GLY A 210 7.54 8.41 7.52
N SER A 211 7.45 9.74 7.53
CA SER A 211 7.88 10.58 8.65
C SER A 211 7.10 10.27 9.92
N TRP A 212 5.76 10.15 9.82
CA TRP A 212 4.91 9.72 10.94
C TRP A 212 5.32 8.35 11.49
N LEU A 213 5.57 7.36 10.64
CA LEU A 213 6.01 6.03 11.05
C LEU A 213 7.33 6.05 11.85
N ILE A 214 8.30 6.86 11.40
CA ILE A 214 9.60 7.01 12.08
C ILE A 214 9.40 7.70 13.42
N MET A 215 8.74 8.87 13.43
CA MET A 215 8.51 9.66 14.64
C MET A 215 7.76 8.87 15.70
N SER A 216 6.66 8.20 15.33
CA SER A 216 5.88 7.37 16.25
C SER A 216 6.68 6.17 16.78
N THR A 217 7.58 5.60 15.98
CA THR A 217 8.47 4.53 16.43
C THR A 217 9.53 5.03 17.40
N ILE A 218 10.11 6.21 17.15
CA ILE A 218 11.06 6.86 18.06
C ILE A 218 10.36 7.22 19.37
N ALA A 219 9.20 7.89 19.32
CA ALA A 219 8.43 8.30 20.49
C ALA A 219 8.05 7.11 21.41
N LYS A 220 7.76 5.94 20.83
CA LYS A 220 7.44 4.73 21.60
C LYS A 220 8.65 4.16 22.37
N HIS A 221 9.88 4.38 21.91
CA HIS A 221 11.07 3.70 22.44
C HIS A 221 12.06 4.64 23.13
N VAL A 222 12.04 5.93 22.80
CA VAL A 222 12.95 6.91 23.39
C VAL A 222 12.22 7.60 24.54
N LYS A 223 12.56 7.21 25.76
CA LYS A 223 12.33 8.10 26.91
C LYS A 223 13.32 9.25 26.76
N LEU A 224 12.84 10.45 26.47
CA LEU A 224 13.68 11.64 26.27
C LEU A 224 14.67 11.86 27.43
N SER A 225 14.28 11.51 28.65
CA SER A 225 15.13 11.59 29.85
C SER A 225 16.31 10.61 29.89
N GLN A 226 16.31 9.58 29.04
CA GLN A 226 17.35 8.54 28.97
C GLN A 226 18.12 8.56 27.66
N PHE A 227 17.85 9.55 26.80
CA PHE A 227 18.52 9.67 25.52
C PHE A 227 19.99 10.05 25.73
N LYS A 228 20.89 9.19 25.25
CA LYS A 228 22.32 9.48 25.16
C LYS A 228 22.69 9.59 23.69
N TRP A 229 23.30 10.70 23.31
CA TRP A 229 23.79 10.90 21.96
C TRP A 229 24.87 9.86 21.64
N ASP A 230 24.70 9.15 20.52
CA ASP A 230 25.66 8.20 19.97
C ASP A 230 26.25 8.79 18.68
N GLY A 231 27.56 8.69 18.49
CA GLY A 231 28.24 9.17 17.28
C GLY A 231 27.68 8.56 15.99
N ARG A 232 27.03 7.39 16.04
CA ARG A 232 26.33 6.80 14.89
C ARG A 232 25.19 7.67 14.37
N TYR A 233 24.61 8.55 15.20
CA TYR A 233 23.60 9.51 14.74
C TYR A 233 24.18 10.58 13.82
N LEU A 234 25.49 10.89 13.92
CA LEU A 234 26.15 11.81 12.99
C LEU A 234 26.14 11.30 11.56
N ILE A 235 26.23 9.98 11.35
CA ILE A 235 26.13 9.37 10.02
C ILE A 235 24.74 9.63 9.43
N VAL A 236 23.68 9.47 10.23
CA VAL A 236 22.31 9.74 9.77
C VAL A 236 22.13 11.23 9.43
N VAL A 237 22.64 12.12 10.27
CA VAL A 237 22.60 13.57 10.03
C VAL A 237 23.39 13.95 8.77
N ALA A 238 24.59 13.40 8.58
CA ALA A 238 25.41 13.66 7.40
C ALA A 238 24.74 13.20 6.11
N VAL A 239 24.10 12.02 6.11
CA VAL A 239 23.33 11.51 4.97
C VAL A 239 22.12 12.41 4.68
N MET A 240 21.40 12.86 5.71
CA MET A 240 20.29 13.80 5.52
C MET A 240 20.75 15.15 4.95
N LEU A 241 21.86 15.69 5.42
CA LEU A 241 22.45 16.92 4.89
C LEU A 241 22.89 16.75 3.43
N LEU A 242 23.51 15.63 3.08
CA LEU A 242 23.89 15.33 1.71
C LEU A 242 22.66 15.29 0.79
N ILE A 243 21.56 14.68 1.23
CA ILE A 243 20.30 14.66 0.47
C ILE A 243 19.71 16.06 0.34
N ALA A 244 19.72 16.85 1.42
CA ALA A 244 19.24 18.22 1.39
C ALA A 244 20.10 19.12 0.48
N LEU A 245 21.40 18.85 0.36
CA LEU A 245 22.29 19.56 -0.55
C LEU A 245 22.04 19.19 -2.01
N ILE A 246 21.87 17.90 -2.33
CA ILE A 246 21.69 17.44 -3.71
C ILE A 246 20.26 17.67 -4.21
N PHE A 247 19.26 17.46 -3.36
CA PHE A 247 17.83 17.49 -3.73
C PHE A 247 17.07 18.65 -3.06
N GLY A 248 17.77 19.64 -2.49
CA GLY A 248 17.17 20.70 -1.67
C GLY A 248 16.06 21.48 -2.37
N GLU A 249 16.29 21.89 -3.62
CA GLU A 249 15.28 22.61 -4.42
C GLU A 249 14.05 21.73 -4.69
N PHE A 250 14.25 20.46 -5.04
CA PHE A 250 13.17 19.52 -5.25
C PHE A 250 12.36 19.24 -3.97
N LEU A 251 13.03 19.17 -2.82
CA LEU A 251 12.38 19.01 -1.52
C LEU A 251 11.63 20.27 -1.10
N TYR A 252 12.20 21.44 -1.39
CA TYR A 252 11.54 22.72 -1.17
C TYR A 252 10.23 22.81 -1.96
N GLU A 253 10.24 22.47 -3.25
CA GLU A 253 9.01 22.45 -4.04
C GLU A 253 8.03 21.36 -3.59
N ALA A 254 8.50 20.13 -3.42
CA ALA A 254 7.63 18.98 -3.14
C ALA A 254 7.00 19.02 -1.74
N ILE A 255 7.66 19.65 -0.76
CA ILE A 255 7.21 19.73 0.62
C ILE A 255 6.74 21.14 0.96
N TYR A 256 7.60 22.16 0.87
CA TYR A 256 7.27 23.50 1.38
C TYR A 256 6.26 24.22 0.50
N ILE A 257 6.56 24.42 -0.78
CA ILE A 257 5.64 25.10 -1.71
C ILE A 257 4.31 24.36 -1.78
N ARG A 258 4.38 23.02 -1.90
CA ARG A 258 3.16 22.22 -1.91
C ARG A 258 2.34 22.32 -0.63
N THR A 259 2.97 22.44 0.55
CA THR A 259 2.24 22.69 1.81
C THR A 259 1.52 24.03 1.77
N LEU A 260 2.19 25.08 1.31
CA LEU A 260 1.56 26.40 1.15
C LEU A 260 0.36 26.33 0.20
N ASN A 261 0.51 25.68 -0.95
CA ASN A 261 -0.56 25.51 -1.93
C ASN A 261 -1.75 24.69 -1.37
N ILE A 262 -1.48 23.70 -0.53
CA ILE A 262 -2.54 22.92 0.15
C ILE A 262 -3.29 23.82 1.15
N LEU A 263 -2.56 24.62 1.93
CA LEU A 263 -3.15 25.51 2.93
C LEU A 263 -3.90 26.70 2.30
N SER A 264 -3.44 27.20 1.16
CA SER A 264 -4.10 28.26 0.39
C SER A 264 -5.28 27.75 -0.46
N GLY A 265 -5.40 26.43 -0.66
CA GLY A 265 -6.43 25.83 -1.52
C GLY A 265 -6.10 25.91 -3.01
N GLU A 266 -4.84 26.07 -3.37
CA GLU A 266 -4.36 26.14 -4.76
C GLU A 266 -3.84 24.79 -5.28
N ASP A 267 -3.53 23.82 -4.39
CA ASP A 267 -3.12 22.47 -4.82
C ASP A 267 -4.31 21.66 -5.33
N GLY A 268 -4.57 21.76 -6.64
CA GLY A 268 -5.65 21.04 -7.31
C GLY A 268 -5.59 19.52 -7.14
N SER A 269 -4.38 18.94 -6.99
CA SER A 269 -4.21 17.51 -6.74
C SER A 269 -4.73 17.10 -5.36
N ALA A 270 -4.42 17.85 -4.31
CA ALA A 270 -4.88 17.61 -2.95
C ALA A 270 -6.38 17.85 -2.84
N ILE A 271 -6.92 18.89 -3.48
CA ILE A 271 -8.36 19.15 -3.53
C ILE A 271 -9.09 18.00 -4.22
N ALA A 272 -8.63 17.57 -5.39
CA ALA A 272 -9.24 16.45 -6.11
C ALA A 272 -9.20 15.15 -5.29
N ARG A 273 -8.11 14.90 -4.55
CA ARG A 273 -7.96 13.68 -3.74
C ARG A 273 -8.73 13.71 -2.42
N LEU A 274 -8.77 14.86 -1.73
CA LEU A 274 -9.41 14.99 -0.43
C LEU A 274 -10.88 15.33 -0.53
N MET A 275 -11.26 16.28 -1.37
CA MET A 275 -12.65 16.71 -1.57
C MET A 275 -13.29 16.02 -2.77
N GLY A 276 -12.58 15.97 -3.90
CA GLY A 276 -13.08 15.36 -5.14
C GLY A 276 -13.45 13.90 -4.97
N SER A 277 -12.72 13.13 -4.15
CA SER A 277 -13.08 11.76 -3.80
C SER A 277 -14.50 11.63 -3.22
N TRP A 278 -14.98 12.60 -2.44
CA TRP A 278 -16.32 12.56 -1.84
C TRP A 278 -17.39 13.19 -2.73
N GLN A 279 -17.01 14.11 -3.62
CA GLN A 279 -17.93 14.71 -4.59
C GLN A 279 -18.48 13.70 -5.60
N GLN A 280 -17.82 12.55 -5.77
CA GLN A 280 -18.25 11.46 -6.64
C GLN A 280 -19.33 10.56 -6.01
N ILE A 281 -19.73 10.81 -4.76
CA ILE A 281 -20.77 10.04 -4.10
C ILE A 281 -22.13 10.59 -4.53
N ASP A 282 -22.87 9.77 -5.26
CA ASP A 282 -24.25 10.05 -5.63
C ASP A 282 -25.18 9.78 -4.44
N SER A 283 -25.98 10.78 -4.07
CA SER A 283 -26.94 10.70 -2.97
C SER A 283 -28.04 9.67 -3.22
N GLY A 284 -28.35 9.36 -4.49
CA GLY A 284 -29.33 8.34 -4.88
C GLY A 284 -28.90 6.92 -4.53
N TYR A 285 -27.59 6.67 -4.39
CA TYR A 285 -27.03 5.34 -4.15
C TYR A 285 -26.31 5.22 -2.80
N LEU A 286 -26.56 6.15 -1.86
CA LEU A 286 -25.81 6.22 -0.60
C LEU A 286 -25.91 4.95 0.27
N LEU A 287 -27.02 4.23 0.22
CA LEU A 287 -27.23 3.03 1.05
C LEU A 287 -26.46 1.80 0.55
N PHE A 288 -26.50 1.52 -0.75
CA PHE A 288 -25.97 0.28 -1.34
C PHE A 288 -24.82 0.49 -2.33
N GLY A 289 -24.51 1.74 -2.66
CA GLY A 289 -23.50 2.12 -3.62
C GLY A 289 -23.95 1.91 -5.07
N VAL A 290 -23.11 2.39 -5.99
CA VAL A 290 -23.31 2.21 -7.45
C VAL A 290 -22.86 0.84 -7.95
N GLY A 291 -22.32 -0.01 -7.06
CA GLY A 291 -21.76 -1.32 -7.41
C GLY A 291 -20.27 -1.28 -7.70
N ALA A 292 -19.60 -2.41 -7.48
CA ALA A 292 -18.16 -2.54 -7.61
C ALA A 292 -17.66 -2.15 -9.02
N ALA A 293 -16.60 -1.33 -9.07
CA ALA A 293 -15.97 -0.79 -10.29
C ALA A 293 -16.83 0.15 -11.14
N HIS A 294 -17.93 0.68 -10.59
CA HIS A 294 -18.79 1.65 -11.28
C HIS A 294 -18.56 3.09 -10.82
N SER A 295 -17.81 3.31 -9.74
CA SER A 295 -17.21 4.61 -9.46
C SER A 295 -16.00 4.88 -10.36
N THR A 296 -15.70 6.16 -10.60
CA THR A 296 -14.42 6.52 -11.22
C THR A 296 -13.25 6.23 -10.27
N ASN A 297 -12.01 6.35 -10.73
CA ASN A 297 -10.85 6.10 -9.87
C ASN A 297 -10.81 7.09 -8.67
N ILE A 298 -11.28 6.64 -7.52
CA ILE A 298 -11.25 7.39 -6.26
C ILE A 298 -9.93 7.12 -5.52
N THR A 299 -9.27 8.18 -5.04
CA THR A 299 -7.99 8.06 -4.30
C THR A 299 -8.19 7.71 -2.83
N ASN A 300 -9.31 8.07 -2.22
CA ASN A 300 -9.58 7.77 -0.82
C ASN A 300 -10.38 6.47 -0.68
N MET A 301 -9.80 5.44 -0.06
CA MET A 301 -10.44 4.12 0.10
C MET A 301 -11.76 4.17 0.89
N TYR A 302 -11.93 5.13 1.80
CA TYR A 302 -13.19 5.32 2.53
C TYR A 302 -14.30 5.88 1.64
N ALA A 303 -13.99 6.88 0.81
CA ALA A 303 -14.92 7.38 -0.19
C ALA A 303 -15.22 6.32 -1.26
N TYR A 304 -14.21 5.52 -1.63
CA TYR A 304 -14.38 4.38 -2.53
C TYR A 304 -15.37 3.36 -1.97
N ALA A 305 -15.21 2.98 -0.69
CA ALA A 305 -16.11 2.04 -0.04
C ALA A 305 -17.55 2.55 0.03
N LEU A 306 -17.74 3.85 0.29
CA LEU A 306 -19.07 4.48 0.27
C LEU A 306 -19.67 4.54 -1.14
N SER A 307 -18.86 4.90 -2.15
CA SER A 307 -19.33 5.01 -3.52
C SER A 307 -19.75 3.66 -4.11
N ASP A 308 -18.93 2.62 -3.97
CA ASP A 308 -19.19 1.32 -4.60
C ASP A 308 -20.12 0.41 -3.79
N PHE A 309 -20.11 0.51 -2.46
CA PHE A 309 -20.82 -0.42 -1.57
C PHE A 309 -21.78 0.28 -0.58
N GLY A 310 -21.93 1.60 -0.70
CA GLY A 310 -22.80 2.39 0.16
C GLY A 310 -22.33 2.45 1.61
N ILE A 311 -23.23 2.89 2.48
CA ILE A 311 -22.97 3.06 3.90
C ILE A 311 -22.53 1.76 4.58
N ILE A 312 -23.03 0.62 4.12
CA ILE A 312 -22.67 -0.70 4.66
C ILE A 312 -21.18 -0.98 4.43
N GLY A 313 -20.68 -0.75 3.21
CA GLY A 313 -19.26 -0.93 2.91
C GLY A 313 -18.37 0.05 3.67
N LEU A 314 -18.79 1.31 3.79
CA LEU A 314 -18.06 2.31 4.59
C LEU A 314 -17.98 1.88 6.07
N LEU A 315 -19.08 1.47 6.67
CA LEU A 315 -19.11 0.99 8.06
C LEU A 315 -18.23 -0.25 8.25
N GLY A 316 -18.22 -1.18 7.29
CA GLY A 316 -17.32 -2.33 7.30
C GLY A 316 -15.85 -1.92 7.30
N LEU A 317 -15.45 -0.97 6.45
CA LEU A 317 -14.08 -0.47 6.38
C LEU A 317 -13.68 0.34 7.63
N LEU A 318 -14.61 1.13 8.19
CA LEU A 318 -14.41 1.84 9.46
C LEU A 318 -14.25 0.87 10.63
N ALA A 319 -15.07 -0.18 10.70
CA ALA A 319 -14.94 -1.24 11.70
C ALA A 319 -13.59 -1.96 11.57
N GLY A 320 -13.18 -2.31 10.35
CA GLY A 320 -11.85 -2.87 10.08
C GLY A 320 -10.72 -1.94 10.53
N THR A 321 -10.83 -0.64 10.24
CA THR A 321 -9.89 0.39 10.72
C THR A 321 -9.86 0.42 12.25
N GLY A 322 -11.02 0.42 12.91
CA GLY A 322 -11.15 0.36 14.37
C GLY A 322 -10.46 -0.86 14.98
N ILE A 323 -10.58 -2.04 14.35
CA ILE A 323 -9.84 -3.25 14.76
C ILE A 323 -8.33 -3.00 14.71
N ILE A 324 -7.81 -2.35 13.67
CA ILE A 324 -6.36 -2.05 13.58
C ILE A 324 -5.91 -1.12 14.72
N PHE A 325 -6.74 -0.15 15.13
CA PHE A 325 -6.43 0.72 16.28
C PHE A 325 -6.26 -0.06 17.59
N THR A 326 -6.89 -1.24 17.74
CA THR A 326 -6.69 -2.09 18.93
C THR A 326 -5.26 -2.65 19.04
N PHE A 327 -4.48 -2.69 17.95
CA PHE A 327 -3.06 -3.06 17.99
C PHE A 327 -2.15 -1.91 18.43
N GLY A 328 -2.64 -0.68 18.36
CA GLY A 328 -1.93 0.53 18.77
C GLY A 328 -2.22 1.74 17.90
N LEU A 329 -2.04 2.93 18.47
CA LEU A 329 -2.24 4.22 17.79
C LEU A 329 -1.40 4.34 16.51
N ARG A 330 -0.14 3.88 16.54
CA ARG A 330 0.76 3.93 15.39
C ARG A 330 0.20 3.11 14.22
N GLU A 331 -0.21 1.88 14.49
CA GLU A 331 -0.76 0.96 13.50
C GLU A 331 -2.07 1.51 12.91
N GLY A 332 -2.98 2.00 13.77
CA GLY A 332 -4.24 2.61 13.35
C GLY A 332 -4.04 3.83 12.45
N VAL A 333 -3.26 4.81 12.89
CA VAL A 333 -2.99 6.03 12.11
C VAL A 333 -2.27 5.71 10.80
N PHE A 334 -1.29 4.80 10.81
CA PHE A 334 -0.62 4.37 9.59
C PHE A 334 -1.62 3.75 8.59
N PHE A 335 -2.50 2.87 9.06
CA PHE A 335 -3.53 2.27 8.22
C PHE A 335 -4.49 3.31 7.65
N THR A 336 -4.98 4.24 8.47
CA THR A 336 -5.85 5.33 8.02
C THR A 336 -5.17 6.21 6.97
N LEU A 337 -3.94 6.67 7.22
CA LEU A 337 -3.25 7.55 6.29
C LEU A 337 -2.95 6.85 4.94
N MET A 338 -2.54 5.59 4.96
CA MET A 338 -2.33 4.81 3.73
C MET A 338 -3.63 4.70 2.92
N ASN A 339 -4.76 4.41 3.56
CA ASN A 339 -6.08 4.31 2.92
C ASN A 339 -6.64 5.65 2.40
N ILE A 340 -6.31 6.77 3.04
CA ILE A 340 -6.64 8.11 2.52
C ILE A 340 -5.77 8.45 1.31
N SER A 341 -4.50 8.05 1.36
CA SER A 341 -3.50 8.43 0.35
C SER A 341 -3.59 7.64 -0.95
N LYS A 342 -4.22 6.46 -0.93
CA LYS A 342 -4.37 5.57 -2.08
C LYS A 342 -5.57 4.64 -1.93
N GLY A 343 -6.43 4.65 -2.94
CA GLY A 343 -7.63 3.82 -3.07
C GLY A 343 -7.40 2.68 -4.05
N GLY A 344 -8.48 1.96 -4.37
CA GLY A 344 -8.45 0.85 -5.32
C GLY A 344 -8.36 -0.51 -4.64
N TYR A 345 -9.45 -0.93 -4.01
CA TYR A 345 -9.58 -2.29 -3.47
C TYR A 345 -9.55 -3.38 -4.55
N LEU A 346 -9.73 -3.03 -5.84
CA LEU A 346 -9.56 -3.97 -6.95
C LEU A 346 -8.10 -4.17 -7.35
N ASN A 347 -7.18 -3.51 -6.65
CA ASN A 347 -5.74 -3.67 -6.82
C ASN A 347 -5.17 -4.65 -5.76
N PRO A 348 -4.25 -5.56 -6.13
CA PRO A 348 -3.73 -6.55 -5.20
C PRO A 348 -2.87 -5.93 -4.09
N LEU A 349 -2.28 -4.75 -4.31
CA LEU A 349 -1.45 -4.07 -3.32
C LEU A 349 -2.23 -3.71 -2.04
N PHE A 350 -3.51 -3.35 -2.16
CA PHE A 350 -4.37 -3.07 -1.01
C PHE A 350 -4.55 -4.31 -0.13
N TRP A 351 -4.83 -5.46 -0.74
CA TRP A 351 -5.01 -6.71 -0.02
C TRP A 351 -3.72 -7.24 0.58
N LEU A 352 -2.60 -7.07 -0.12
CA LEU A 352 -1.28 -7.38 0.43
C LEU A 352 -0.90 -6.43 1.57
N PHE A 353 -1.33 -5.16 1.53
CA PHE A 353 -1.17 -4.26 2.66
C PHE A 353 -1.93 -4.77 3.90
N ILE A 354 -3.18 -5.21 3.75
CA ILE A 354 -3.94 -5.87 4.84
C ILE A 354 -3.20 -7.11 5.36
N LEU A 355 -2.70 -7.97 4.45
CA LEU A 355 -1.91 -9.15 4.81
C LEU A 355 -0.69 -8.76 5.66
N VAL A 356 0.02 -7.70 5.30
CA VAL A 356 1.20 -7.21 6.05
C VAL A 356 0.81 -6.75 7.46
N ILE A 357 -0.24 -5.96 7.59
CA ILE A 357 -0.75 -5.53 8.90
C ILE A 357 -1.14 -6.75 9.74
N GLY A 358 -1.79 -7.74 9.13
CA GLY A 358 -2.17 -8.97 9.79
C GLY A 358 -0.96 -9.78 10.27
N LEU A 359 -0.01 -10.08 9.37
CA LEU A 359 1.20 -10.83 9.70
C LEU A 359 2.03 -10.18 10.79
N THR A 360 2.03 -8.84 10.88
CA THR A 360 2.84 -8.12 11.88
C THR A 360 2.22 -8.07 13.27
N ASN A 361 0.89 -7.99 13.37
CA ASN A 361 0.19 -7.71 14.63
C ASN A 361 -0.60 -8.90 15.18
N PHE A 362 -1.13 -9.78 14.34
CA PHE A 362 -1.73 -11.02 14.81
C PHE A 362 -0.60 -12.00 15.17
N ASN A 363 -0.43 -12.25 16.46
CA ASN A 363 0.40 -13.35 16.89
C ASN A 363 -0.33 -14.65 16.56
N HIS A 364 0.34 -15.58 15.90
CA HIS A 364 0.00 -16.99 16.02
C HIS A 364 1.05 -17.56 16.96
N LYS A 365 0.69 -17.83 18.23
CA LYS A 365 1.54 -18.74 19.02
C LYS A 365 1.40 -20.09 18.34
N HIS A 366 2.53 -20.69 18.00
CA HIS A 366 2.61 -22.09 17.61
C HIS A 366 1.95 -22.94 18.70
N THR A 367 0.71 -23.36 18.47
CA THR A 367 0.13 -24.48 19.21
C THR A 367 0.78 -25.72 18.64
N ASN A 368 1.70 -26.30 19.42
CA ASN A 368 1.95 -27.73 19.31
C ASN A 368 0.60 -28.45 19.44
N ARG A 369 0.47 -29.57 18.71
CA ARG A 369 -0.63 -30.51 18.84
C ARG A 369 -0.90 -30.74 20.33
N ASP A 370 -2.17 -30.63 20.70
CA ASP A 370 -2.77 -30.83 22.03
C ASP A 370 -2.96 -29.56 22.89
N GLY A 371 -4.24 -29.23 23.09
CA GLY A 371 -4.72 -28.52 24.27
C GLY A 371 -4.93 -27.02 24.09
N GLU A 372 -6.18 -26.67 23.79
CA GLU A 372 -6.82 -25.34 23.88
C GLU A 372 -5.98 -24.14 24.36
N LYS A 373 -5.89 -23.11 23.51
CA LYS A 373 -5.89 -21.71 23.98
C LYS A 373 -6.69 -20.82 23.04
N ILE A 374 -7.57 -20.04 23.68
CA ILE A 374 -8.45 -19.01 23.12
C ILE A 374 -7.61 -17.97 22.37
N TRP A 375 -8.04 -17.65 21.15
CA TRP A 375 -7.52 -16.54 20.35
C TRP A 375 -8.59 -15.48 20.13
N ILE A 376 -8.22 -14.24 20.43
CA ILE A 376 -8.94 -13.02 20.05
C ILE A 376 -8.76 -12.82 18.55
N LEU A 377 -9.84 -13.11 17.84
CA LEU A 377 -10.45 -12.30 16.78
C LEU A 377 -11.92 -12.73 16.77
#